data_AF-A0A9P4IRS3-F1
#
_entry.id   AF-A0A9P4IRS3-F1
#
_cell.length_a   1.000
_cell.length_b   1.000
_cell.length_c   1.000
_cell.angle_alpha   90.00
_cell.angle_beta   90.00
_cell.angle_gamma   90.00
#
_symmetry.space_group_name_H-M   'P 1'
#
loop_
_entity.id
_entity.type
_entity.pdbx_description
1 polymer ?
#
loop_
_entity_poly.entity_id
_entity_poly.type
_entity_poly.pdbx_seq_one_letter_code
_entity_poly.pdbx_strand_id
1 'polypeptide(L)'
;MWLWCEPQLQPRPPTLLRKDRATDVTFDDLTAKSGKEKAGYNKIKFCGDQAARDGLQYFWYRRAERCYVFLADVSTSEGSPQSTWEPVFRTSRWFTRGWTLQELLAPKSVEFFSKEGVRLGDRESLKRQIFEITGIPLAALSGTPLTDFSVKERMRWAKGRTTQKFEDMAYCLQGIFGVYMPPIYGEKENAFRRLDDAIDGLGTRK
;
A
#
# COMPACT_ATOMS: atom_id res chain seq x y z
N MET A 1 -6.59 2.75 6.07
CA MET A 1 -5.54 1.92 6.70
C MET A 1 -4.52 2.89 7.27
N TRP A 2 -4.34 2.92 8.58
CA TRP A 2 -3.66 4.02 9.30
C TRP A 2 -2.13 3.93 9.26
N LEU A 3 -1.46 5.10 9.28
CA LEU A 3 0.01 5.33 9.31
C LEU A 3 0.42 6.23 10.50
N TRP A 4 1.46 5.85 11.27
CA TRP A 4 2.36 6.73 12.05
C TRP A 4 3.60 5.98 12.58
N CYS A 5 4.81 6.55 12.44
CA CYS A 5 6.07 6.03 13.01
C CYS A 5 6.65 7.06 14.00
N GLU A 6 6.89 6.63 15.25
CA GLU A 6 7.79 7.07 16.35
C GLU A 6 8.24 8.55 16.60
N PRO A 7 8.70 8.86 17.84
CA PRO A 7 8.60 10.17 18.46
C PRO A 7 9.94 10.90 18.48
N GLN A 8 10.15 11.84 17.57
CA GLN A 8 11.02 12.99 17.81
C GLN A 8 10.38 14.21 17.15
N LEU A 9 9.82 15.07 18.01
CA LEU A 9 9.38 16.44 17.74
C LEU A 9 8.13 16.65 16.85
N GLN A 10 7.02 16.86 17.56
CA GLN A 10 5.99 17.91 17.37
C GLN A 10 4.55 17.42 17.09
N PRO A 11 3.56 18.14 17.67
CA PRO A 11 2.24 17.62 17.95
C PRO A 11 1.24 18.09 16.89
N ARG A 12 0.54 17.17 16.22
CA ARG A 12 -0.78 17.41 15.62
C ARG A 12 -1.37 16.07 15.13
N PRO A 13 -2.70 15.88 15.22
CA PRO A 13 -3.31 14.58 14.99
C PRO A 13 -3.14 14.12 13.53
N PRO A 14 -3.00 12.81 13.26
CA PRO A 14 -2.72 12.31 11.93
C PRO A 14 -3.90 12.52 10.97
N THR A 15 -3.74 13.44 10.03
CA THR A 15 -4.56 13.47 8.83
C THR A 15 -4.04 12.40 7.88
N LEU A 16 -4.69 11.22 7.82
CA LEU A 16 -4.75 10.34 6.64
C LEU A 16 -5.72 9.16 6.87
N LEU A 17 -6.95 9.51 7.26
CA LEU A 17 -8.14 8.84 6.76
C LEU A 17 -8.93 9.84 5.92
N ARG A 18 -8.75 9.85 4.58
CA ARG A 18 -9.73 10.35 3.58
C ARG A 18 -9.10 10.47 2.19
N LYS A 19 -9.82 10.31 1.07
CA LYS A 19 -11.26 10.21 0.76
C LYS A 19 -11.46 9.02 -0.19
N ASP A 20 -12.35 8.09 0.11
CA ASP A 20 -13.10 7.29 -0.89
C ASP A 20 -14.52 7.15 -0.29
N ARG A 21 -15.40 8.10 -0.62
CA ARG A 21 -16.46 8.56 0.31
C ARG A 21 -17.67 7.62 0.52
N ALA A 22 -17.70 6.42 -0.06
CA ALA A 22 -18.82 5.49 0.13
C ALA A 22 -18.50 4.26 1.00
N THR A 23 -17.27 3.72 0.94
CA THR A 23 -16.97 2.40 1.52
C THR A 23 -15.88 2.41 2.60
N ASP A 24 -15.03 3.43 2.64
CA ASP A 24 -13.92 3.49 3.59
C ASP A 24 -14.35 3.98 4.99
N VAL A 25 -13.85 3.29 6.01
CA VAL A 25 -13.93 3.73 7.41
C VAL A 25 -13.01 4.93 7.58
N THR A 26 -13.53 6.05 8.06
CA THR A 26 -12.83 7.29 8.41
C THR A 26 -12.57 7.38 9.91
N PHE A 27 -11.77 8.37 10.34
CA PHE A 27 -11.41 8.51 11.76
C PHE A 27 -12.62 8.94 12.56
N ASP A 28 -13.40 9.83 11.96
CA ASP A 28 -14.67 10.29 12.47
C ASP A 28 -15.60 9.09 12.67
N ASP A 29 -15.61 8.11 11.77
CA ASP A 29 -16.43 6.90 11.93
C ASP A 29 -15.94 5.98 13.07
N LEU A 30 -14.63 5.89 13.29
CA LEU A 30 -14.07 5.12 14.40
C LEU A 30 -14.38 5.79 15.75
N THR A 31 -14.28 7.12 15.78
CA THR A 31 -14.56 7.94 16.98
C THR A 31 -16.06 7.93 17.30
N ALA A 32 -16.91 8.03 16.27
CA ALA A 32 -18.36 7.94 16.38
C ALA A 32 -18.88 6.50 16.51
N LYS A 33 -17.99 5.48 16.49
CA LYS A 33 -18.31 4.04 16.45
C LYS A 33 -19.20 3.58 15.29
N SER A 34 -19.50 4.45 14.31
CA SER A 34 -20.26 4.16 13.09
C SER A 34 -19.43 3.43 12.02
N GLY A 35 -18.11 3.30 12.23
CA GLY A 35 -17.21 2.63 11.30
C GLY A 35 -17.60 1.19 11.01
N LYS A 36 -18.26 0.51 11.95
CA LYS A 36 -18.69 -0.90 11.81
C LYS A 36 -19.65 -1.15 10.65
N GLU A 37 -20.41 -0.12 10.24
CA GLU A 37 -21.42 -0.22 9.19
C GLU A 37 -20.84 -0.05 7.78
N LYS A 38 -19.56 0.33 7.68
CA LYS A 38 -18.90 0.59 6.40
C LYS A 38 -18.22 -0.66 5.87
N ALA A 39 -18.30 -0.84 4.55
CA ALA A 39 -17.72 -1.99 3.85
C ALA A 39 -16.20 -2.19 4.14
N GLY A 40 -15.45 -1.11 4.33
CA GLY A 40 -14.02 -1.14 4.62
C GLY A 40 -13.66 -1.62 6.04
N TYR A 41 -14.64 -1.72 6.95
CA TYR A 41 -14.42 -2.13 8.33
C TYR A 41 -13.92 -3.56 8.44
N ASN A 42 -14.45 -4.45 7.61
CA ASN A 42 -14.06 -5.86 7.62
C ASN A 42 -12.57 -6.03 7.33
N LYS A 43 -12.02 -5.25 6.38
CA LYS A 43 -10.58 -5.24 6.10
C LYS A 43 -9.78 -4.79 7.33
N ILE A 44 -10.20 -3.71 8.00
CA ILE A 44 -9.50 -3.17 9.18
C ILE A 44 -9.54 -4.17 10.33
N LYS A 45 -10.72 -4.73 10.61
CA LYS A 45 -10.91 -5.74 11.65
C LYS A 45 -10.04 -6.96 11.36
N PHE A 46 -10.06 -7.47 10.13
CA PHE A 46 -9.24 -8.61 9.73
C PHE A 46 -7.75 -8.34 9.95
N CYS A 47 -7.21 -7.24 9.41
CA CYS A 47 -5.79 -6.92 9.57
C CYS A 47 -5.40 -6.73 11.04
N GLY A 48 -6.28 -6.14 11.86
CA GLY A 48 -6.07 -5.99 13.30
C GLY A 48 -6.06 -7.34 14.03
N ASP A 49 -7.04 -8.19 13.75
CA ASP A 49 -7.15 -9.54 14.34
C ASP A 49 -5.94 -10.41 13.94
N GLN A 50 -5.50 -10.34 12.68
CA GLN A 50 -4.33 -11.09 12.20
C GLN A 50 -3.03 -10.59 12.85
N ALA A 51 -2.85 -9.27 12.96
CA ALA A 51 -1.71 -8.71 13.66
C ALA A 51 -1.67 -9.14 15.14
N ALA A 52 -2.82 -9.20 15.80
CA ALA A 52 -2.92 -9.67 17.18
C ALA A 52 -2.57 -11.17 17.31
N ARG A 53 -3.05 -12.03 16.39
CA ARG A 53 -2.67 -13.46 16.32
C ARG A 53 -1.17 -13.64 16.16
N ASP A 54 -0.54 -12.77 15.38
CA ASP A 54 0.89 -12.82 15.09
C ASP A 54 1.73 -12.08 16.15
N GLY A 55 1.13 -11.60 17.24
CA GLY A 55 1.83 -10.96 18.36
C GLY A 55 2.38 -9.56 18.06
N LEU A 56 1.88 -8.87 17.03
CA LEU A 56 2.34 -7.54 16.64
C LEU A 56 1.62 -6.47 17.47
N GLN A 57 2.37 -5.73 18.30
CA GLN A 57 1.81 -4.66 19.14
C GLN A 57 1.63 -3.30 18.42
N TYR A 58 2.17 -3.11 17.20
CA TYR A 58 2.13 -1.83 16.47
C TYR A 58 2.06 -2.02 14.93
N PHE A 59 1.29 -1.18 14.21
CA PHE A 59 0.90 -1.38 12.79
C PHE A 59 1.44 -0.30 11.85
N TRP A 60 2.67 -0.31 11.30
CA TRP A 60 3.12 0.88 10.53
C TRP A 60 4.11 0.65 9.36
N TYR A 61 3.85 1.34 8.24
CA TYR A 61 4.42 1.12 6.88
C TYR A 61 5.94 1.06 6.72
N ARG A 62 6.67 2.02 7.29
CA ARG A 62 8.10 2.22 6.97
C ARG A 62 9.03 1.22 7.65
N ARG A 63 8.54 0.54 8.69
CA ARG A 63 9.26 -0.48 9.48
C ARG A 63 8.36 -1.66 9.82
N ALA A 64 7.30 -1.88 9.04
CA ALA A 64 6.38 -2.98 9.27
C ALA A 64 7.13 -4.29 9.04
N GLU A 65 7.15 -5.14 10.08
CA GLU A 65 7.64 -6.51 9.96
C GLU A 65 6.78 -7.29 8.96
N ARG A 66 5.46 -7.05 8.99
CA ARG A 66 4.47 -7.68 8.11
C ARG A 66 3.41 -6.66 7.65
N CYS A 67 2.91 -6.87 6.44
CA CYS A 67 1.79 -6.17 5.86
C CYS A 67 0.73 -7.20 5.42
N TYR A 68 -0.48 -7.09 5.95
CA TYR A 68 -1.58 -7.98 5.58
C TYR A 68 -2.46 -7.33 4.52
N VAL A 69 -2.53 -7.96 3.36
CA VAL A 69 -3.34 -7.52 2.21
C VAL A 69 -4.59 -8.40 2.11
N PHE A 70 -5.71 -7.84 2.56
CA PHE A 70 -7.03 -8.44 2.36
C PHE A 70 -7.60 -8.06 1.00
N LEU A 71 -7.84 -9.06 0.15
CA LEU A 71 -8.36 -8.92 -1.20
C LEU A 71 -9.85 -9.24 -1.22
N ALA A 72 -10.69 -8.22 -1.02
CA ALA A 72 -12.15 -8.37 -0.96
C ALA A 72 -12.79 -8.86 -2.27
N ASP A 73 -12.06 -8.83 -3.38
CA ASP A 73 -12.46 -9.26 -4.71
C ASP A 73 -11.89 -10.62 -5.13
N VAL A 74 -11.12 -11.29 -4.26
CA VAL A 74 -10.63 -12.66 -4.49
C VAL A 74 -11.33 -13.59 -3.51
N SER A 75 -12.03 -14.60 -4.02
CA SER A 75 -12.76 -15.57 -3.18
C SER A 75 -12.13 -16.96 -3.32
N THR A 76 -11.97 -17.66 -2.20
CA THR A 76 -11.51 -19.06 -2.19
C THR A 76 -11.88 -19.75 -0.87
N SER A 77 -11.80 -21.08 -0.84
CA SER A 77 -11.98 -21.89 0.37
C SER A 77 -10.68 -22.57 0.80
N GLU A 78 -10.59 -22.94 2.07
CA GLU A 78 -9.45 -23.70 2.58
C GLU A 78 -9.23 -25.00 1.78
N GLY A 79 -7.97 -25.27 1.43
CA GLY A 79 -7.58 -26.44 0.63
C GLY A 79 -7.85 -26.30 -0.88
N SER A 80 -8.45 -25.20 -1.35
CA SER A 80 -8.60 -24.94 -2.78
C SER A 80 -7.24 -24.85 -3.48
N PRO A 81 -7.06 -25.51 -4.65
CA PRO A 81 -5.85 -25.37 -5.45
C PRO A 81 -5.61 -23.92 -5.89
N GLN A 82 -4.33 -23.55 -6.03
CA GLN A 82 -3.94 -22.22 -6.51
C GLN A 82 -4.57 -21.85 -7.87
N SER A 83 -4.73 -22.82 -8.76
CA SER A 83 -5.35 -22.63 -10.08
C SER A 83 -6.78 -22.08 -10.03
N THR A 84 -7.48 -22.25 -8.90
CA THR A 84 -8.86 -21.78 -8.74
C THR A 84 -8.94 -20.26 -8.52
N TRP A 85 -8.03 -19.70 -7.71
CA TRP A 85 -8.10 -18.28 -7.31
C TRP A 85 -7.07 -17.39 -8.00
N GLU A 86 -5.99 -17.96 -8.55
CA GLU A 86 -4.88 -17.21 -9.13
C GLU A 86 -5.29 -16.29 -10.31
N PRO A 87 -6.18 -16.71 -11.24
CA PRO A 87 -6.66 -15.83 -12.30
C PRO A 87 -7.41 -14.60 -11.75
N VAL A 88 -8.15 -14.76 -10.66
CA VAL A 88 -8.88 -13.67 -10.00
C VAL A 88 -7.92 -12.77 -9.23
N PHE A 89 -6.91 -13.34 -8.57
CA PHE A 89 -5.83 -12.58 -7.93
C PHE A 89 -5.14 -11.64 -8.92
N ARG A 90 -4.81 -12.13 -10.13
CA ARG A 90 -4.16 -11.32 -11.18
C ARG A 90 -4.95 -10.10 -11.61
N THR A 91 -6.27 -10.16 -11.51
CA THR A 91 -7.18 -9.08 -11.91
C THR A 91 -7.71 -8.27 -10.73
N SER A 92 -7.22 -8.53 -9.51
CA SER A 92 -7.64 -7.80 -8.32
C SER A 92 -7.36 -6.30 -8.46
N ARG A 93 -8.35 -5.50 -8.03
CA ARG A 93 -8.25 -4.03 -7.99
C ARG A 93 -7.14 -3.55 -7.06
N TRP A 94 -6.63 -4.39 -6.17
CA TRP A 94 -5.49 -4.00 -5.34
C TRP A 94 -4.27 -3.64 -6.21
N PHE A 95 -4.04 -4.32 -7.34
CA PHE A 95 -2.93 -4.01 -8.24
C PHE A 95 -3.10 -2.72 -9.04
N THR A 96 -4.32 -2.19 -9.14
CA THR A 96 -4.62 -0.97 -9.91
C THR A 96 -4.66 0.30 -9.05
N ARG A 97 -4.51 0.20 -7.73
CA ARG A 97 -4.52 1.39 -6.85
C ARG A 97 -3.11 1.97 -6.70
N GLY A 98 -2.96 3.29 -6.77
CA GLY A 98 -1.65 3.97 -6.66
C GLY A 98 -0.91 3.64 -5.35
N TRP A 99 -1.61 3.80 -4.22
CA TRP A 99 -1.02 3.65 -2.88
C TRP A 99 -0.54 2.23 -2.55
N THR A 100 -1.10 1.20 -3.20
CA THR A 100 -0.72 -0.19 -2.93
C THR A 100 0.69 -0.54 -3.38
N LEU A 101 1.33 0.35 -4.16
CA LEU A 101 2.74 0.22 -4.52
C LEU A 101 3.65 0.33 -3.30
N GLN A 102 3.42 1.32 -2.43
CA GLN A 102 4.11 1.41 -1.14
C GLN A 102 3.72 0.23 -0.25
N GLU A 103 2.47 -0.22 -0.36
CA GLU A 103 1.97 -1.40 0.36
C GLU A 103 2.76 -2.67 0.07
N LEU A 104 3.20 -2.82 -1.17
CA LEU A 104 3.94 -3.96 -1.66
C LEU A 104 5.45 -3.89 -1.34
N LEU A 105 6.05 -2.70 -1.44
CA LEU A 105 7.52 -2.56 -1.49
C LEU A 105 8.17 -2.12 -0.18
N ALA A 106 7.46 -1.36 0.66
CA ALA A 106 8.05 -0.83 1.90
C ALA A 106 8.19 -1.87 3.04
N PRO A 107 7.24 -2.80 3.26
CA PRO A 107 7.33 -3.79 4.35
C PRO A 107 8.36 -4.89 4.07
N LYS A 108 8.88 -5.51 5.14
CA LYS A 108 9.76 -6.69 5.02
C LYS A 108 9.03 -7.91 4.46
N SER A 109 7.82 -8.16 4.94
CA SER A 109 6.93 -9.21 4.46
C SER A 109 5.56 -8.65 4.11
N VAL A 110 4.93 -9.21 3.08
CA VAL A 110 3.56 -8.90 2.66
C VAL A 110 2.81 -10.21 2.46
N GLU A 111 1.68 -10.38 3.14
CA GLU A 111 0.87 -11.59 3.11
C GLU A 111 -0.51 -11.30 2.54
N PHE A 112 -0.96 -12.13 1.60
CA PHE A 112 -2.19 -11.95 0.85
C PHE A 112 -3.28 -12.91 1.36
N PHE A 113 -4.47 -12.36 1.56
CA PHE A 113 -5.64 -13.09 2.06
C PHE A 113 -6.85 -12.85 1.16
N SER A 114 -7.66 -13.89 0.98
CA SER A 114 -8.95 -13.81 0.27
C SER A 114 -9.99 -13.04 1.08
N LYS A 115 -11.14 -12.80 0.46
CA LYS A 115 -12.33 -12.23 1.11
C LYS A 115 -12.80 -13.04 2.33
N GLU A 116 -12.59 -14.35 2.31
CA GLU A 116 -12.93 -15.29 3.38
C GLU A 116 -11.85 -15.34 4.48
N GLY A 117 -10.72 -14.66 4.29
CA GLY A 117 -9.58 -14.68 5.21
C GLY A 117 -8.65 -15.89 5.01
N VAL A 118 -8.77 -16.61 3.89
CA VAL A 118 -7.87 -17.72 3.55
C VAL A 118 -6.54 -17.15 3.02
N ARG A 119 -5.41 -17.65 3.54
CA ARG A 119 -4.07 -17.23 3.10
C ARG A 119 -3.81 -17.72 1.68
N LEU A 120 -3.52 -16.79 0.78
CA LEU A 120 -3.20 -17.07 -0.63
C LEU A 120 -1.69 -17.27 -0.86
N GLY A 121 -0.87 -16.62 -0.03
CA GLY A 121 0.58 -16.64 -0.13
C GLY A 121 1.19 -15.34 0.40
N ASP A 122 2.49 -15.18 0.19
CA ASP A 122 3.23 -13.96 0.49
C ASP A 122 3.93 -13.39 -0.75
N ARG A 123 4.53 -12.21 -0.60
CA ARG A 123 5.27 -11.55 -1.70
C ARG A 123 6.34 -12.44 -2.30
N GLU A 124 7.01 -13.27 -1.51
CA GLU A 124 8.09 -14.13 -1.99
C GLU A 124 7.52 -15.34 -2.74
N SER A 125 6.50 -16.00 -2.19
CA SER A 125 5.83 -17.14 -2.85
C SER A 125 5.08 -16.73 -4.13
N LEU A 126 4.62 -15.48 -4.22
CA LEU A 126 3.84 -14.94 -5.35
C LEU A 126 4.64 -13.96 -6.23
N LYS A 127 5.95 -13.81 -6.02
CA LYS A 127 6.76 -12.78 -6.70
C LYS A 127 6.70 -12.84 -8.22
N ARG A 128 6.57 -14.04 -8.80
CA ARG A 128 6.48 -14.23 -10.25
C ARG A 128 5.17 -13.69 -10.79
N GLN A 129 4.05 -14.03 -10.16
CA GLN A 129 2.73 -13.51 -10.50
C GLN A 129 2.71 -11.98 -10.34
N ILE A 130 3.26 -11.47 -9.24
CA ILE A 130 3.32 -10.02 -8.97
C ILE A 130 4.18 -9.29 -10.02
N PHE A 131 5.34 -9.83 -10.39
CA PHE A 131 6.17 -9.28 -11.48
C PHE A 131 5.42 -9.25 -12.80
N GLU A 132 4.72 -10.32 -13.17
CA GLU A 132 3.93 -10.39 -14.41
C GLU A 132 2.79 -9.36 -14.44
N ILE A 133 2.16 -9.08 -13.30
CA ILE A 133 1.08 -8.09 -13.18
C ILE A 133 1.62 -6.65 -13.22
N THR A 134 2.71 -6.39 -12.50
CA THR A 134 3.13 -5.01 -12.16
C THR A 134 4.37 -4.53 -12.92
N GLY A 135 5.16 -5.44 -13.49
CA GLY A 135 6.47 -5.15 -14.05
C GLY A 135 7.56 -4.81 -13.02
N ILE A 136 7.29 -4.96 -11.72
CA ILE A 136 8.26 -4.70 -10.66
C ILE A 136 9.28 -5.85 -10.61
N PRO A 137 10.59 -5.59 -10.81
CA PRO A 137 11.60 -6.64 -10.88
C PRO A 137 11.59 -7.57 -9.68
N LEU A 138 11.86 -8.87 -9.91
CA LEU A 138 11.93 -9.87 -8.85
C LEU A 138 12.91 -9.45 -7.72
N ALA A 139 14.02 -8.82 -8.07
CA ALA A 139 14.98 -8.29 -7.10
C ALA A 139 14.36 -7.26 -6.13
N ALA A 140 13.55 -6.32 -6.64
CA ALA A 140 12.84 -5.35 -5.81
C ALA A 140 11.80 -6.06 -4.90
N LEU A 141 11.11 -7.07 -5.41
CA LEU A 141 10.16 -7.88 -4.63
C LEU A 141 10.84 -8.75 -3.56
N SER A 142 12.10 -9.13 -3.76
CA SER A 142 12.91 -9.84 -2.77
C SER A 142 13.69 -8.90 -1.83
N GLY A 143 13.44 -7.59 -1.91
CA GLY A 143 13.94 -6.61 -0.93
C GLY A 143 15.25 -5.92 -1.27
N THR A 144 15.74 -6.00 -2.51
CA THR A 144 16.84 -5.14 -2.97
C THR A 144 16.52 -3.67 -2.71
N PRO A 145 17.47 -2.86 -2.17
CA PRO A 145 17.24 -1.44 -1.93
C PRO A 145 16.68 -0.72 -3.17
N LEU A 146 15.60 0.05 -2.99
CA LEU A 146 14.95 0.73 -4.12
C LEU A 146 15.87 1.74 -4.82
N THR A 147 16.90 2.24 -4.12
CA THR A 147 17.93 3.12 -4.66
C THR A 147 18.79 2.49 -5.75
N ASP A 148 18.83 1.16 -5.83
CA ASP A 148 19.62 0.42 -6.81
C ASP A 148 18.92 0.38 -8.18
N PHE A 149 17.66 0.82 -8.23
CA PHE A 149 16.86 0.95 -9.45
C PHE A 149 16.83 2.42 -9.90
N SER A 150 16.91 2.63 -11.21
CA SER A 150 16.88 3.98 -11.79
C SER A 150 15.56 4.69 -11.49
N VAL A 151 15.60 6.02 -11.52
CA VAL A 151 14.39 6.84 -11.36
C VAL A 151 13.32 6.43 -12.38
N LYS A 152 13.73 6.21 -13.62
CA LYS A 152 12.85 5.79 -14.72
C LYS A 152 12.18 4.44 -14.45
N GLU A 153 12.91 3.47 -13.90
CA GLU A 153 12.34 2.17 -13.53
C GLU A 153 11.32 2.31 -12.40
N ARG A 154 11.66 3.04 -11.34
CA ARG A 154 10.77 3.27 -10.21
C ARG A 154 9.50 4.01 -10.60
N MET A 155 9.60 5.01 -11.49
CA MET A 155 8.42 5.70 -12.05
C MET A 155 7.51 4.73 -12.81
N ARG A 156 8.08 3.78 -13.57
CA ARG A 156 7.29 2.80 -14.34
C ARG A 156 6.49 1.84 -13.46
N TRP A 157 6.85 1.64 -12.20
CA TRP A 157 6.09 0.76 -11.29
C TRP A 157 4.70 1.31 -10.94
N ALA A 158 4.45 2.60 -11.21
CA ALA A 158 3.12 3.19 -11.12
C ALA A 158 2.26 2.99 -12.39
N LYS A 159 2.80 2.42 -13.46
CA LYS A 159 2.06 2.18 -14.71
C LYS A 159 0.83 1.31 -14.44
N GLY A 160 -0.32 1.71 -14.99
CA GLY A 160 -1.58 0.98 -14.82
C GLY A 160 -2.26 1.20 -13.47
N ARG A 161 -1.65 1.98 -12.56
CA ARG A 161 -2.27 2.37 -11.29
C ARG A 161 -3.02 3.69 -11.43
N THR A 162 -4.07 3.83 -10.64
CA THR A 162 -4.93 5.02 -10.58
C THR A 162 -5.14 5.47 -9.14
N THR A 163 -5.40 6.76 -9.00
CA THR A 163 -5.84 7.40 -7.76
C THR A 163 -7.08 8.23 -8.06
N GLN A 164 -7.90 8.51 -7.04
CA GLN A 164 -9.08 9.34 -7.22
C GLN A 164 -8.75 10.79 -7.53
N LYS A 165 -7.73 11.34 -6.85
CA LYS A 165 -7.21 12.67 -7.14
C LYS A 165 -5.98 12.54 -8.01
N PHE A 166 -5.86 13.44 -8.98
CA PHE A 166 -4.74 13.44 -9.90
C PHE A 166 -3.39 13.57 -9.17
N GLU A 167 -3.31 14.52 -8.22
CA GLU A 167 -2.10 14.77 -7.43
C GLU A 167 -1.65 13.59 -6.56
N ASP A 168 -2.57 12.69 -6.18
CA ASP A 168 -2.23 11.51 -5.38
C ASP A 168 -1.33 10.52 -6.14
N MET A 169 -1.30 10.56 -7.48
CA MET A 169 -0.36 9.74 -8.26
C MET A 169 1.10 10.12 -7.99
N ALA A 170 1.36 11.41 -7.70
CA ALA A 170 2.69 11.85 -7.31
C ALA A 170 2.99 11.47 -5.84
N TYR A 171 2.03 11.69 -4.93
CA TYR A 171 2.24 11.40 -3.51
C TYR A 171 2.38 9.90 -3.24
N CYS A 172 1.72 9.03 -4.00
CA CYS A 172 1.86 7.59 -3.82
C CYS A 172 3.27 7.09 -4.21
N LEU A 173 4.09 7.89 -4.88
CA LEU A 173 5.46 7.58 -5.25
C LEU A 173 6.50 8.08 -4.23
N GLN A 174 6.14 8.98 -3.32
CA GLN A 174 7.11 9.62 -2.42
C GLN A 174 7.95 8.61 -1.61
N GLY A 175 7.32 7.54 -1.12
CA GLY A 175 7.98 6.47 -0.37
C GLY A 175 8.91 5.60 -1.22
N ILE A 176 8.62 5.47 -2.52
CA ILE A 176 9.45 4.75 -3.49
C ILE A 176 10.74 5.53 -3.80
N PHE A 177 10.65 6.86 -3.75
CA PHE A 177 11.78 7.75 -3.96
C PHE A 177 12.51 8.16 -2.67
N GLY A 178 11.95 7.84 -1.50
CA GLY A 178 12.52 8.24 -0.22
C GLY A 178 12.43 9.75 0.04
N VAL A 179 11.50 10.44 -0.62
CA VAL A 179 11.24 11.87 -0.45
C VAL A 179 10.03 12.09 0.46
N TYR A 180 9.98 13.27 1.07
CA TYR A 180 8.81 13.71 1.81
C TYR A 180 8.17 14.89 1.09
N MET A 181 6.87 14.76 0.78
CA MET A 181 6.10 15.81 0.14
C MET A 181 4.78 16.04 0.90
N PRO A 182 4.63 17.17 1.59
CA PRO A 182 3.32 17.54 2.15
C PRO A 182 2.25 17.61 1.05
N PRO A 183 1.10 16.93 1.20
CA PRO A 183 0.06 16.98 0.19
C PRO A 183 -0.59 18.36 0.13
N ILE A 184 -0.72 18.92 -1.07
CA ILE A 184 -1.41 20.17 -1.37
C ILE A 184 -2.54 19.83 -2.37
N TYR A 185 -3.72 19.54 -1.82
CA TYR A 185 -4.86 19.18 -2.66
C TYR A 185 -5.35 20.37 -3.49
N GLY A 186 -5.57 20.11 -4.78
CA GLY A 186 -5.89 21.14 -5.78
C GLY A 186 -4.69 21.61 -6.60
N GLU A 187 -3.47 21.14 -6.31
CA GLU A 187 -2.28 21.54 -7.08
C GLU A 187 -2.11 20.83 -8.43
N LYS A 188 -2.88 19.74 -8.67
CA LYS A 188 -2.90 18.97 -9.93
C LYS A 188 -1.49 18.57 -10.41
N GLU A 189 -1.10 18.93 -11.62
CA GLU A 189 0.19 18.61 -12.25
C GLU A 189 1.40 19.17 -11.50
N ASN A 190 1.21 20.21 -10.67
CA ASN A 190 2.29 20.73 -9.83
C ASN A 190 2.79 19.70 -8.82
N ALA A 191 1.97 18.71 -8.45
CA ALA A 191 2.39 17.62 -7.57
C ALA A 191 3.53 16.80 -8.21
N PHE A 192 3.49 16.57 -9.53
CA PHE A 192 4.57 15.87 -10.23
C PHE A 192 5.83 16.72 -10.34
N ARG A 193 5.70 18.03 -10.60
CA ARG A 193 6.86 18.94 -10.59
C ARG A 193 7.59 18.92 -9.25
N ARG A 194 6.85 19.02 -8.15
CA ARG A 194 7.42 18.94 -6.80
C ARG A 194 8.06 17.59 -6.51
N LEU A 195 7.53 16.51 -7.09
CA LEU A 195 8.12 15.17 -6.96
C LEU A 195 9.46 15.10 -7.69
N ASP A 196 9.51 15.59 -8.92
CA ASP A 196 10.75 15.66 -9.71
C ASP A 196 11.80 16.53 -8.99
N ASP A 197 11.43 17.73 -8.54
CA ASP A 197 12.31 18.63 -7.78
C ASP A 197 12.86 17.95 -6.50
N ALA A 198 12.02 17.20 -5.78
CA ALA A 198 12.42 16.49 -4.58
C ALA A 198 13.37 15.32 -4.87
N ILE A 199 13.19 14.62 -5.99
CA ILE A 199 14.06 13.54 -6.45
C ILE A 199 15.42 14.10 -6.85
N ASP A 200 15.44 15.18 -7.65
CA ASP A 200 16.67 15.82 -8.12
C ASP A 200 17.47 16.41 -6.94
N GLY A 201 16.77 16.97 -5.94
CA GLY A 201 17.37 17.45 -4.69
C GLY A 201 17.98 16.37 -3.79
N LEU A 202 17.80 15.08 -4.08
CA LEU A 202 18.55 13.98 -3.45
C LEU A 202 19.87 13.68 -4.18
N GLY A 203 19.91 13.91 -5.50
CA GLY A 203 21.12 13.71 -6.31
C GLY A 203 22.23 14.73 -6.01
N THR A 204 21.86 15.94 -5.59
CA THR A 204 22.79 17.03 -5.26
C THR A 204 23.32 17.00 -3.82
N ARG A 205 22.85 16.08 -2.98
CA ARG A 205 23.27 15.90 -1.57
C ARG A 205 24.24 14.73 -1.35
N LYS A 206 24.93 14.28 -2.41
CA LYS A 206 26.01 13.30 -2.34
C LYS A 206 27.38 13.95 -2.41
#